data_AF-A0A2T0KCC1-F1
#
_entry.id   AF-A0A2T0KCC1-F1
#
_cell.length_a   1.000
_cell.length_b   1.000
_cell.length_c   1.000
_cell.angle_alpha   90.00
_cell.angle_beta   90.00
_cell.angle_gamma   90.00
#
_symmetry.space_group_name_H-M   'P 1'
#
loop_
_entity.id
_entity.type
_entity.pdbx_description
1 polymer ?
#
loop_
_entity_poly.entity_id
_entity_poly.type
_entity_poly.pdbx_seq_one_letter_code
_entity_poly.pdbx_strand_id
1 'polypeptide(L)'
;MSPRTRSLPLAVGVLLLSAACGSPPEALPTGPTIPHASGGTLPASGLAPPPVVVTTPPLMTPTAATPPGVPTYTYPTRTPATPTATSTTTTSPTPAPSYAPRCTGQPTGAQVVTLAKKSPAVPDQNVNVLDGPFCGGTWSFTVIGMTGAEPLSVVTTGTGTTLTLVTVGTDVCNPTVKTQAPAGIRALACGY
;
A
#
# COMPACT_ATOMS: atom_id res chain seq x y z
N MET A 1 -15.39 27.79 47.72
CA MET A 1 -14.52 27.63 48.91
C MET A 1 -15.05 26.48 49.74
N SER A 2 -14.15 25.57 50.14
CA SER A 2 -14.34 24.54 51.18
C SER A 2 -15.18 23.29 50.85
N PRO A 3 -14.86 22.15 51.51
CA PRO A 3 -14.32 20.98 50.82
C PRO A 3 -14.99 19.67 51.26
N ARG A 4 -14.54 18.52 50.73
CA ARG A 4 -14.31 17.21 51.42
C ARG A 4 -14.48 16.07 50.40
N THR A 5 -13.86 14.90 50.48
CA THR A 5 -12.66 14.31 51.11
C THR A 5 -12.86 12.79 50.88
N ARG A 6 -11.91 12.12 50.19
CA ARG A 6 -11.47 10.70 50.24
C ARG A 6 -12.56 9.58 50.23
N SER A 7 -12.38 8.46 49.53
CA SER A 7 -11.30 7.49 49.79
C SER A 7 -11.21 6.43 48.68
N LEU A 8 -9.98 6.06 48.31
CA LEU A 8 -9.66 4.79 47.65
C LEU A 8 -9.71 3.63 48.66
N PRO A 9 -10.01 2.41 48.17
CA PRO A 9 -9.25 1.25 48.62
C PRO A 9 -8.50 0.57 47.47
N LEU A 10 -7.23 0.32 47.75
CA LEU A 10 -6.35 -0.66 47.12
C LEU A 10 -7.02 -2.04 47.06
N ALA A 11 -7.04 -2.66 45.88
CA ALA A 11 -7.16 -4.09 45.75
C ALA A 11 -5.81 -4.66 45.31
N VAL A 12 -5.13 -5.23 46.30
CA VAL A 12 -3.99 -6.14 46.17
C VAL A 12 -4.48 -7.39 45.43
N GLY A 13 -3.88 -7.69 44.28
CA GLY A 13 -4.11 -8.91 43.51
C GLY A 13 -2.78 -9.57 43.19
N VAL A 14 -2.44 -10.55 44.00
CA VAL A 14 -1.20 -11.35 44.03
C VAL A 14 -1.05 -12.25 42.80
N LEU A 15 0.19 -12.36 42.34
CA LEU A 15 0.86 -13.44 41.60
C LEU A 15 0.04 -14.68 41.19
N LEU A 16 0.08 -15.00 39.89
CA LEU A 16 0.26 -16.38 39.43
C LEU A 16 1.35 -16.44 38.35
N LEU A 17 2.43 -17.15 38.68
CA LEU A 17 3.41 -17.70 37.76
C LEU A 17 2.71 -18.74 36.85
N SER A 18 3.20 -18.91 35.63
CA SER A 18 3.77 -20.20 35.11
C SER A 18 3.60 -20.36 33.60
N ALA A 19 4.74 -20.43 32.92
CA ALA A 19 5.09 -21.35 31.83
C ALA A 19 4.06 -21.65 30.72
N ALA A 20 4.38 -21.17 29.50
CA ALA A 20 4.22 -21.99 28.29
C ALA A 20 5.19 -21.48 27.21
N CYS A 21 6.41 -22.03 27.22
CA CYS A 21 7.31 -22.00 26.08
C CYS A 21 6.76 -23.03 25.07
N GLY A 22 6.08 -22.57 24.03
CA GLY A 22 5.54 -23.42 22.97
C GLY A 22 6.62 -23.85 21.99
N SER A 23 6.70 -25.16 21.74
CA SER A 23 7.73 -25.90 21.02
C SER A 23 8.03 -25.41 19.58
N PRO A 24 9.27 -25.62 19.08
CA PRO A 24 9.66 -25.33 17.70
C PRO A 24 8.91 -26.23 16.69
N PRO A 25 8.61 -25.73 15.48
CA PRO A 25 7.89 -26.49 14.47
C PRO A 25 8.72 -27.68 13.96
N GLU A 26 8.05 -28.82 13.91
CA GLU A 26 8.51 -30.10 13.41
C GLU A 26 8.91 -30.02 11.92
N ALA A 27 10.04 -30.63 11.56
CA ALA A 27 10.48 -30.69 10.17
C ALA A 27 9.50 -31.55 9.33
N LEU A 28 9.07 -31.02 8.18
CA LEU A 28 8.18 -31.74 7.28
C LEU A 28 8.83 -33.04 6.76
N PRO A 29 8.05 -34.13 6.63
CA PRO A 29 8.51 -35.40 6.09
C PRO A 29 8.90 -35.28 4.61
N THR A 30 10.06 -35.86 4.30
CA THR A 30 10.59 -36.05 2.95
C THR A 30 9.60 -36.83 2.09
N GLY A 31 9.14 -36.22 1.01
CA GLY A 31 8.23 -36.84 0.05
C GLY A 31 8.88 -37.96 -0.78
N PRO A 32 8.06 -38.86 -1.37
CA PRO A 32 8.48 -40.16 -1.88
C PRO A 32 9.21 -40.13 -3.23
N THR A 33 10.04 -41.15 -3.41
CA THR A 33 10.82 -41.53 -4.59
C THR A 33 9.98 -41.59 -5.87
N ILE A 34 10.43 -40.91 -6.94
CA ILE A 34 9.82 -40.97 -8.27
C ILE A 34 10.21 -42.30 -8.92
N PRO A 35 9.25 -43.18 -9.31
CA PRO A 35 9.56 -44.36 -10.08
C PRO A 35 9.85 -44.00 -11.55
N HIS A 36 10.94 -44.56 -12.07
CA HIS A 36 11.25 -44.59 -13.49
C HIS A 36 10.21 -45.45 -14.22
N ALA A 37 9.51 -44.87 -15.19
CA ALA A 37 8.66 -45.62 -16.13
C ALA A 37 9.40 -45.79 -17.46
N SER A 38 9.93 -46.99 -17.67
CA SER A 38 10.40 -47.48 -18.96
C SER A 38 9.23 -47.99 -19.79
N GLY A 39 9.22 -47.65 -21.09
CA GLY A 39 8.73 -48.52 -22.16
C GLY A 39 7.22 -48.54 -22.44
N GLY A 40 6.81 -47.78 -23.46
CA GLY A 40 5.54 -47.98 -24.15
C GLY A 40 5.70 -47.65 -25.64
N THR A 41 5.93 -48.68 -26.46
CA THR A 41 5.91 -48.63 -27.93
C THR A 41 4.47 -48.57 -28.42
N LEU A 42 4.13 -47.58 -29.25
CA LEU A 42 2.88 -47.57 -30.03
C LEU A 42 3.18 -47.19 -31.50
N PRO A 43 2.43 -47.76 -32.46
CA PRO A 43 2.78 -47.77 -33.87
C PRO A 43 2.39 -46.49 -34.61
N ALA A 44 3.10 -46.27 -35.71
CA ALA A 44 2.87 -45.21 -36.69
C ALA A 44 1.58 -45.42 -37.50
N SER A 45 0.77 -44.36 -37.63
CA SER A 45 0.16 -43.87 -38.88
C SER A 45 -0.94 -42.84 -38.58
N GLY A 46 -0.85 -41.64 -39.16
CA GLY A 46 -1.99 -40.72 -39.20
C GLY A 46 -1.68 -39.22 -39.20
N LEU A 47 -1.14 -38.72 -40.31
CA LEU A 47 -1.51 -37.48 -41.03
C LEU A 47 -1.80 -36.17 -40.25
N ALA A 48 -0.88 -35.22 -40.51
CA ALA A 48 -1.04 -33.75 -40.61
C ALA A 48 -1.03 -32.88 -39.32
N PRO A 49 0.10 -32.21 -39.00
CA PRO A 49 0.06 -30.97 -38.24
C PRO A 49 -0.37 -29.79 -39.13
N PRO A 50 -1.08 -28.78 -38.59
CA PRO A 50 -1.37 -27.54 -39.31
C PRO A 50 -0.05 -26.81 -39.64
N PRO A 51 0.03 -26.04 -40.74
CA PRO A 51 1.21 -25.23 -41.02
C PRO A 51 1.32 -24.13 -39.96
N VAL A 52 2.25 -24.29 -39.02
CA VAL A 52 2.72 -23.19 -38.20
C VAL A 52 3.62 -22.34 -39.08
N VAL A 53 3.12 -21.18 -39.49
CA VAL A 53 3.96 -20.12 -40.05
C VAL A 53 4.83 -19.60 -38.90
N VAL A 54 6.05 -20.13 -38.80
CA VAL A 54 7.09 -19.57 -37.94
C VAL A 54 7.65 -18.36 -38.67
N THR A 55 7.08 -17.18 -38.39
CA THR A 55 7.72 -15.92 -38.71
C THR A 55 8.83 -15.71 -37.69
N THR A 56 10.05 -16.15 -38.02
CA THR A 56 11.25 -15.75 -37.29
C THR A 56 11.39 -14.23 -37.38
N PRO A 57 11.44 -13.48 -36.27
CA PRO A 57 11.86 -12.09 -36.33
C PRO A 57 13.33 -12.06 -36.81
N PRO A 58 13.71 -11.16 -37.74
CA PRO A 58 15.10 -11.02 -38.13
C PRO A 58 15.94 -10.62 -36.90
N LEU A 59 17.03 -11.34 -36.70
CA LEU A 59 18.07 -11.00 -35.74
C LEU A 59 18.70 -9.68 -36.20
N MET A 60 18.23 -8.56 -35.66
CA MET A 60 18.89 -7.27 -35.83
C MET A 60 20.17 -7.30 -34.98
N THR A 61 21.31 -7.48 -35.64
CA THR A 61 22.61 -7.13 -35.09
C THR A 61 22.62 -5.63 -34.75
N PRO A 62 22.96 -5.23 -33.51
CA PRO A 62 23.18 -3.82 -33.23
C PRO A 62 24.48 -3.39 -33.91
N THR A 63 24.36 -2.65 -35.01
CA THR A 63 25.45 -1.84 -35.55
C THR A 63 25.79 -0.78 -34.51
N ALA A 64 26.98 -0.89 -33.90
CA ALA A 64 27.50 0.15 -33.04
C ALA A 64 27.63 1.45 -33.85
N ALA A 65 26.79 2.43 -33.55
CA ALA A 65 26.91 3.77 -34.09
C ALA A 65 28.10 4.46 -33.42
N THR A 66 29.09 4.85 -34.23
CA THR A 66 30.19 5.72 -33.85
C THR A 66 29.63 7.06 -33.34
N PRO A 67 30.02 7.56 -32.16
CA PRO A 67 29.54 8.85 -31.68
C PRO A 67 30.04 9.98 -32.58
N PRO A 68 29.18 10.94 -32.97
CA PRO A 68 29.59 12.17 -33.63
C PRO A 68 30.36 13.08 -32.68
N GLY A 69 31.20 13.94 -33.29
CA GLY A 69 32.29 14.68 -32.67
C GLY A 69 31.96 15.50 -31.43
N VAL A 70 32.98 15.63 -30.59
CA VAL A 70 33.00 16.44 -29.37
C VAL A 70 32.71 17.91 -29.72
N PRO A 71 31.68 18.55 -29.14
CA PRO A 71 31.54 19.99 -29.25
C PRO A 71 32.66 20.66 -28.45
N THR A 72 33.47 21.49 -29.11
CA THR A 72 34.40 22.40 -28.44
C THR A 72 33.58 23.45 -27.69
N TYR A 73 33.53 23.32 -26.36
CA TYR A 73 32.87 24.30 -25.50
C TYR A 73 33.81 25.49 -25.30
N THR A 74 33.56 26.59 -26.01
CA THR A 74 34.19 27.88 -25.69
C THR A 74 33.59 28.39 -24.38
N TYR A 75 34.41 28.38 -23.33
CA TYR A 75 34.06 28.95 -22.04
C TYR A 75 33.89 30.48 -22.18
N PRO A 76 32.75 31.07 -21.79
CA PRO A 76 32.69 32.51 -21.66
C PRO A 76 33.57 32.95 -20.49
N THR A 77 34.45 33.92 -20.75
CA THR A 77 35.28 34.57 -19.73
C THR A 77 34.38 35.23 -18.69
N ARG A 78 34.37 34.70 -17.46
CA ARG A 78 33.58 35.22 -16.35
C ARG A 78 34.17 36.54 -15.86
N THR A 79 33.47 37.64 -16.09
CA THR A 79 33.72 38.93 -15.44
C THR A 79 33.51 38.77 -13.92
N PRO A 80 34.36 39.36 -13.04
CA PRO A 80 34.15 39.28 -11.60
C PRO A 80 32.81 39.94 -11.24
N ALA A 81 31.86 39.14 -10.76
CA ALA A 81 30.62 39.66 -10.18
C ALA A 81 30.88 40.12 -8.75
N THR A 82 30.54 41.38 -8.46
CA THR A 82 30.52 41.98 -7.13
C THR A 82 29.67 41.12 -6.19
N PRO A 83 30.11 40.82 -4.94
CA PRO A 83 29.34 39.98 -4.03
C PRO A 83 28.02 40.68 -3.68
N THR A 84 26.92 40.12 -4.19
CA THR A 84 25.57 40.48 -3.74
C THR A 84 25.33 39.81 -2.39
N ALA A 85 24.90 40.59 -1.40
CA ALA A 85 24.65 40.10 -0.06
C ALA A 85 23.66 38.91 -0.08
N THR A 86 24.13 37.76 0.40
CA THR A 86 23.31 36.57 0.62
C THR A 86 22.23 36.91 1.64
N SER A 87 21.00 37.08 1.17
CA SER A 87 19.84 37.08 2.06
C SER A 87 19.74 35.69 2.67
N THR A 88 19.89 35.59 3.98
CA THR A 88 19.65 34.35 4.73
C THR A 88 18.17 34.05 4.71
N THR A 89 17.74 33.25 3.72
CA THR A 89 16.40 32.67 3.70
C THR A 89 16.31 31.75 4.92
N THR A 90 15.66 32.25 5.98
CA THR A 90 15.29 31.43 7.12
C THR A 90 14.34 30.36 6.60
N THR A 91 14.81 29.12 6.55
CA THR A 91 13.97 27.95 6.30
C THR A 91 12.99 27.85 7.47
N SER A 92 11.78 28.39 7.27
CA SER A 92 10.64 28.07 8.13
C SER A 92 10.51 26.55 8.16
N PRO A 93 10.37 25.91 9.34
CA PRO A 93 10.15 24.49 9.41
C PRO A 93 8.92 24.16 8.55
N THR A 94 9.10 23.27 7.58
CA THR A 94 7.99 22.71 6.81
C THR A 94 7.00 22.13 7.82
N PRO A 95 5.72 22.58 7.85
CA PRO A 95 4.73 21.98 8.72
C PRO A 95 4.68 20.48 8.44
N ALA A 96 4.72 19.65 9.49
CA ALA A 96 4.46 18.22 9.35
C ALA A 96 3.13 18.01 8.60
N PRO A 97 3.01 16.97 7.76
CA PRO A 97 1.79 16.73 7.01
C PRO A 97 0.63 16.62 8.00
N SER A 98 -0.34 17.54 7.88
CA SER A 98 -1.51 17.55 8.73
C SER A 98 -2.45 16.42 8.28
N TYR A 99 -2.54 15.37 9.10
CA TYR A 99 -3.47 14.27 8.87
C TYR A 99 -4.92 14.76 8.85
N ALA A 100 -5.76 14.11 8.04
CA ALA A 100 -7.19 14.42 8.04
C ALA A 100 -7.80 14.16 9.43
N PRO A 101 -8.64 15.07 9.96
CA PRO A 101 -9.32 14.87 11.23
C PRO A 101 -10.38 13.77 11.11
N ARG A 102 -10.87 13.27 12.26
CA ARG A 102 -12.05 12.39 12.29
C ARG A 102 -13.26 13.08 11.67
N CYS A 103 -14.06 12.33 10.94
CA CYS A 103 -15.35 12.80 10.46
C CYS A 103 -16.29 13.11 11.65
N THR A 104 -16.97 14.26 11.62
CA THR A 104 -18.00 14.64 12.60
C THR A 104 -19.41 14.27 12.17
N GLY A 105 -19.57 13.77 10.93
CA GLY A 105 -20.85 13.42 10.33
C GLY A 105 -20.73 12.20 9.42
N GLN A 106 -20.95 12.38 8.13
CA GLN A 106 -20.84 11.32 7.12
C GLN A 106 -19.49 11.36 6.41
N PRO A 107 -18.96 10.20 5.96
CA PRO A 107 -19.52 8.86 6.12
C PRO A 107 -19.33 8.27 7.51
N THR A 108 -20.25 7.39 7.92
CA THR A 108 -20.06 6.55 9.12
C THR A 108 -19.21 5.34 8.81
N GLY A 109 -18.51 4.80 9.81
CA GLY A 109 -17.72 3.58 9.66
C GLY A 109 -18.53 2.40 9.11
N ALA A 110 -19.79 2.25 9.53
CA ALA A 110 -20.68 1.21 9.03
C ALA A 110 -21.02 1.35 7.53
N GLN A 111 -21.21 2.57 7.04
CA GLN A 111 -21.41 2.81 5.60
C GLN A 111 -20.15 2.48 4.80
N VAL A 112 -18.97 2.85 5.31
CA VAL A 112 -17.70 2.52 4.67
C VAL A 112 -17.51 1.01 4.61
N VAL A 113 -17.78 0.28 5.70
CA VAL A 113 -17.71 -1.20 5.72
C VAL A 113 -18.72 -1.81 4.74
N THR A 114 -19.96 -1.33 4.72
CA THR A 114 -21.00 -1.81 3.79
C THR A 114 -20.59 -1.62 2.32
N LEU A 115 -19.94 -0.50 2.02
CA LEU A 115 -19.42 -0.20 0.69
C LEU A 115 -18.18 -1.04 0.37
N ALA A 116 -17.25 -1.20 1.32
CA ALA A 116 -16.02 -1.95 1.17
C ALA A 116 -16.29 -3.43 0.86
N LYS A 117 -17.28 -4.05 1.52
CA LYS A 117 -17.71 -5.45 1.28
C LYS A 117 -18.20 -5.72 -0.15
N LYS A 118 -18.52 -4.69 -0.94
CA LYS A 118 -18.85 -4.86 -2.36
C LYS A 118 -17.62 -5.14 -3.22
N SER A 119 -16.42 -4.89 -2.69
CA SER A 119 -15.17 -5.22 -3.35
C SER A 119 -14.80 -6.68 -3.11
N PRO A 120 -14.38 -7.44 -4.14
CA PRO A 120 -13.93 -8.83 -3.96
C PRO A 120 -12.67 -8.96 -3.11
N ALA A 121 -11.94 -7.86 -2.87
CA ALA A 121 -10.79 -7.82 -1.98
C ALA A 121 -11.18 -7.88 -0.48
N VAL A 122 -12.45 -7.67 -0.15
CA VAL A 122 -12.95 -7.62 1.22
C VAL A 122 -13.88 -8.82 1.45
N PRO A 123 -13.59 -9.71 2.40
CA PRO A 123 -14.49 -10.80 2.75
C PRO A 123 -15.80 -10.28 3.37
N ASP A 124 -16.88 -11.02 3.15
CA ASP A 124 -18.22 -10.62 3.59
C ASP A 124 -18.40 -10.65 5.12
N GLN A 125 -17.63 -11.49 5.81
CA GLN A 125 -17.78 -11.77 7.23
C GLN A 125 -16.69 -11.10 8.08
N ASN A 126 -17.04 -10.77 9.32
CA ASN A 126 -16.11 -10.32 10.36
C ASN A 126 -15.30 -9.05 10.07
N VAL A 127 -15.81 -8.14 9.23
CA VAL A 127 -15.19 -6.83 9.00
C VAL A 127 -15.63 -5.84 10.08
N ASN A 128 -14.68 -5.23 10.78
CA ASN A 128 -14.89 -4.17 11.74
C ASN A 128 -14.05 -2.92 11.42
N VAL A 129 -14.48 -1.75 11.87
CA VAL A 129 -13.66 -0.54 11.76
C VAL A 129 -12.64 -0.55 12.88
N LEU A 130 -11.36 -0.44 12.53
CA LEU A 130 -10.26 -0.28 13.49
C LEU A 130 -9.94 1.19 13.70
N ASP A 131 -9.94 1.97 12.62
CA ASP A 131 -9.60 3.38 12.66
C ASP A 131 -10.31 4.21 11.60
N GLY A 132 -10.44 5.52 11.84
CA GLY A 132 -11.27 6.44 11.05
C GLY A 132 -12.77 6.40 11.41
N PRO A 133 -13.66 6.86 10.50
CA PRO A 133 -13.34 7.51 9.24
C PRO A 133 -12.71 8.89 9.47
N PHE A 134 -11.68 9.21 8.70
CA PHE A 134 -11.02 10.52 8.66
C PHE A 134 -11.47 11.26 7.41
N CYS A 135 -11.85 12.53 7.55
CA CYS A 135 -12.49 13.30 6.48
C CYS A 135 -11.61 14.44 6.01
N GLY A 136 -11.48 14.58 4.69
CA GLY A 136 -10.90 15.74 4.02
C GLY A 136 -11.75 16.12 2.83
N GLY A 137 -12.46 17.26 2.89
CA GLY A 137 -13.40 17.64 1.83
C GLY A 137 -14.47 16.57 1.62
N THR A 138 -14.59 16.07 0.38
CA THR A 138 -15.52 14.98 0.03
C THR A 138 -14.90 13.58 0.17
N TRP A 139 -13.64 13.48 0.62
CA TRP A 139 -12.90 12.22 0.70
C TRP A 139 -12.88 11.71 2.13
N SER A 140 -12.84 10.39 2.28
CA SER A 140 -12.56 9.79 3.58
C SER A 140 -11.61 8.58 3.51
N PHE A 141 -10.87 8.39 4.59
CA PHE A 141 -9.96 7.27 4.82
C PHE A 141 -10.40 6.50 6.06
N THR A 142 -10.45 5.17 5.99
CA THR A 142 -10.84 4.29 7.11
C THR A 142 -9.96 3.05 7.09
N VAL A 143 -9.52 2.60 8.26
CA VAL A 143 -8.85 1.30 8.42
C VAL A 143 -9.87 0.29 8.94
N ILE A 144 -10.05 -0.80 8.21
CA ILE A 144 -10.92 -1.91 8.57
C ILE A 144 -10.07 -3.14 8.93
N GLY A 145 -10.53 -3.89 9.90
CA GLY A 145 -9.93 -5.11 10.38
C GLY A 145 -10.81 -6.30 10.08
N MET A 146 -10.19 -7.48 10.06
CA MET A 146 -10.86 -8.76 9.93
C MET A 146 -10.17 -9.77 10.85
N THR A 147 -10.93 -10.70 11.40
CA THR A 147 -10.36 -11.76 12.24
C THR A 147 -9.43 -12.65 11.41
N GLY A 148 -8.16 -12.76 11.82
CA GLY A 148 -7.18 -13.64 11.18
C GLY A 148 -6.61 -13.12 9.84
N ALA A 149 -6.83 -11.85 9.49
CA ALA A 149 -6.28 -11.24 8.28
C ALA A 149 -5.68 -9.86 8.57
N GLU A 150 -4.84 -9.39 7.65
CA GLU A 150 -4.23 -8.06 7.72
C GLU A 150 -5.29 -6.95 7.58
N PRO A 151 -5.20 -5.85 8.35
CA PRO A 151 -6.06 -4.70 8.18
C PRO A 151 -6.00 -4.13 6.76
N LEU A 152 -7.14 -3.70 6.25
CA LEU A 152 -7.24 -3.02 4.95
C LEU A 152 -7.53 -1.54 5.17
N SER A 153 -6.90 -0.71 4.36
CA SER A 153 -7.25 0.69 4.22
C SER A 153 -8.33 0.84 3.17
N VAL A 154 -9.28 1.75 3.41
CA VAL A 154 -10.39 2.05 2.50
C VAL A 154 -10.40 3.55 2.24
N VAL A 155 -10.35 3.92 0.96
CA VAL A 155 -10.51 5.31 0.52
C VAL A 155 -11.83 5.43 -0.22
N THR A 156 -12.66 6.37 0.20
CA THR A 156 -13.95 6.67 -0.42
C THR A 156 -14.08 8.15 -0.73
N THR A 157 -15.01 8.49 -1.62
CA THR A 157 -15.39 9.88 -1.91
C THR A 157 -16.91 10.03 -1.97
N GLY A 158 -17.39 11.25 -1.77
CA GLY A 158 -18.81 11.55 -1.59
C GLY A 158 -19.26 11.39 -0.14
N THR A 159 -20.57 11.51 0.10
CA THR A 159 -21.15 11.40 1.44
C THR A 159 -22.54 10.77 1.38
N GLY A 160 -22.96 10.08 2.44
CA GLY A 160 -24.30 9.48 2.51
C GLY A 160 -24.58 8.54 1.34
N THR A 161 -25.58 8.86 0.53
CA THR A 161 -26.01 8.04 -0.61
C THR A 161 -25.12 8.16 -1.85
N THR A 162 -24.26 9.18 -1.92
CA THR A 162 -23.30 9.37 -3.02
C THR A 162 -21.92 8.81 -2.70
N LEU A 163 -21.79 8.08 -1.59
CA LEU A 163 -20.54 7.47 -1.18
C LEU A 163 -20.08 6.42 -2.20
N THR A 164 -18.87 6.60 -2.71
CA THR A 164 -18.27 5.74 -3.74
C THR A 164 -16.92 5.24 -3.27
N LEU A 165 -16.62 3.99 -3.63
CA LEU A 165 -15.36 3.35 -3.29
C LEU A 165 -14.31 3.79 -4.31
N VAL A 166 -13.22 4.39 -3.85
CA VAL A 166 -12.09 4.75 -4.71
C VAL A 166 -11.11 3.59 -4.75
N THR A 167 -10.73 3.07 -3.59
CA THR A 167 -9.83 1.92 -3.47
C THR A 167 -9.94 1.26 -2.11
N VAL A 168 -9.59 -0.02 -2.03
CA VAL A 168 -9.47 -0.79 -0.80
C VAL A 168 -8.32 -1.77 -0.93
N GLY A 169 -7.49 -1.88 0.11
CA GLY A 169 -6.32 -2.74 0.11
C GLY A 169 -5.37 -2.43 1.25
N THR A 170 -4.30 -3.20 1.38
CA THR A 170 -3.18 -2.89 2.27
C THR A 170 -2.37 -1.69 1.77
N ASP A 171 -2.31 -1.49 0.45
CA ASP A 171 -1.83 -0.27 -0.19
C ASP A 171 -2.97 0.43 -0.93
N VAL A 172 -3.20 1.71 -0.61
CA VAL A 172 -4.26 2.53 -1.20
C VAL A 172 -3.71 3.77 -1.89
N CYS A 173 -2.38 3.93 -1.95
CA CYS A 173 -1.73 5.08 -2.56
C CYS A 173 -1.64 4.94 -4.10
N ASN A 174 -2.78 4.83 -4.76
CA ASN A 174 -2.88 4.74 -6.21
C ASN A 174 -2.84 6.14 -6.88
N PRO A 175 -2.67 6.24 -8.22
CA PRO A 175 -2.59 7.52 -8.92
C PRO A 175 -3.80 8.45 -8.69
N THR A 176 -5.00 7.90 -8.55
CA THR A 176 -6.22 8.68 -8.26
C THR A 176 -6.11 9.34 -6.89
N VAL A 177 -5.69 8.61 -5.85
CA VAL A 177 -5.49 9.15 -4.50
C VAL A 177 -4.37 10.19 -4.49
N LYS A 178 -3.24 9.93 -5.15
CA LYS A 178 -2.10 10.86 -5.23
C LYS A 178 -2.48 12.21 -5.84
N THR A 179 -3.32 12.19 -6.87
CA THR A 179 -3.63 13.36 -7.68
C THR A 179 -4.88 14.11 -7.22
N GLN A 180 -5.90 13.41 -6.72
CA GLN A 180 -7.22 14.00 -6.45
C GLN A 180 -7.55 14.10 -4.96
N ALA A 181 -6.92 13.29 -4.09
CA ALA A 181 -7.24 13.34 -2.68
C ALA A 181 -6.63 14.58 -2.00
N PRO A 182 -7.33 15.19 -1.03
CA PRO A 182 -6.79 16.29 -0.25
C PRO A 182 -5.54 15.88 0.54
N ALA A 183 -4.69 16.87 0.87
CA ALA A 183 -3.40 16.63 1.51
C ALA A 183 -3.48 15.74 2.75
N GLY A 184 -4.45 15.96 3.65
CA GLY A 184 -4.59 15.12 4.84
C GLY A 184 -5.01 13.67 4.59
N ILE A 185 -5.70 13.39 3.47
CA ILE A 185 -6.02 12.03 3.04
C ILE A 185 -4.80 11.37 2.40
N ARG A 186 -4.03 12.12 1.61
CA ARG A 186 -2.74 11.62 1.07
C ARG A 186 -1.74 11.33 2.19
N ALA A 187 -1.69 12.15 3.23
CA ALA A 187 -0.85 11.88 4.38
C ALA A 187 -1.18 10.53 5.05
N LEU A 188 -2.47 10.19 5.16
CA LEU A 188 -2.92 8.90 5.71
C LEU A 188 -2.71 7.72 4.74
N ALA A 189 -3.04 7.91 3.46
CA ALA A 189 -3.04 6.85 2.46
C ALA A 189 -1.66 6.58 1.83
N CYS A 190 -0.81 7.60 1.75
CA CYS A 190 0.47 7.60 1.04
C CYS A 190 1.67 7.93 1.92
N GLY A 191 1.46 8.54 3.09
CA GLY A 191 2.53 8.95 3.99
C GLY A 191 3.20 10.30 3.66
N TYR A 192 2.57 11.16 2.83
CA TYR A 192 3.09 12.49 2.48
C TYR A 192 2.02 13.53 2.13
#